data_AF-A0A6A7RZP9-F1
#
_entry.id   AF-A0A6A7RZP9-F1
#
_cell.length_a   1.000
_cell.length_b   1.000
_cell.length_c   1.000
_cell.angle_alpha   90.00
_cell.angle_beta   90.00
_cell.angle_gamma   90.00
#
_symmetry.space_group_name_H-M   'P 1'
#
loop_
_entity.id
_entity.type
_entity.pdbx_description
1 polymer ?
#
loop_
_entity_poly.entity_id
_entity_poly.type
_entity_poly.pdbx_seq_one_letter_code
_entity_poly.pdbx_strand_id
1 'polypeptide(L)'
;MPRNPQFTAGLPSWLNEDGLDLSRVPIDSILRRALSANEDLFLDGCKLLNSLCHVGRIEAGVFLLGLLRQNSDNYARLTAIAAALAAFPTAATVDALAAELLRVKGSNATRGYLRRIIDTLERFPDNIAHARILELSSDLRIGARFRQRLQSIAFGTFDDW
;
A
#
# COMPACT_ATOMS: atom_id res chain seq x y z
N MET A 1 -2.96 13.67 -38.03
CA MET A 1 -3.23 15.12 -37.95
C MET A 1 -2.03 15.80 -37.32
N PRO A 2 -1.53 16.93 -37.86
CA PRO A 2 -0.42 17.64 -37.24
C PRO A 2 -0.89 18.30 -35.94
N ARG A 3 -0.15 18.08 -34.85
CA ARG A 3 -0.47 18.56 -33.49
C ARG A 3 -0.27 20.08 -33.41
N ASN A 4 -1.21 20.76 -32.76
CA ASN A 4 -1.25 22.22 -32.70
C ASN A 4 -0.46 22.72 -31.46
N PRO A 5 0.74 23.32 -31.62
CA PRO A 5 1.66 23.64 -30.53
C PRO A 5 1.19 24.78 -29.60
N GLN A 6 -0.03 25.29 -29.78
CA GLN A 6 -0.58 26.39 -28.98
C GLN A 6 -1.27 25.94 -27.67
N PHE A 7 -1.54 24.64 -27.47
CA PHE A 7 -2.27 24.15 -26.29
C PHE A 7 -1.42 24.04 -25.00
N THR A 8 -0.08 24.09 -25.11
CA THR A 8 0.83 23.89 -23.97
C THR A 8 1.32 25.19 -23.33
N ALA A 9 1.08 26.35 -23.94
CA ALA A 9 1.52 27.64 -23.42
C ALA A 9 0.60 28.12 -22.28
N GLY A 10 0.90 27.71 -21.04
CA GLY A 10 0.25 28.23 -19.82
C GLY A 10 -0.33 27.18 -18.88
N LEU A 11 -0.28 25.89 -19.25
CA LEU A 11 -0.68 24.82 -18.33
C LEU A 11 0.40 24.60 -17.26
N PRO A 12 0.01 24.25 -16.02
CA PRO A 12 0.96 23.79 -15.02
C PRO A 12 1.80 22.62 -15.56
N SER A 13 3.05 22.49 -15.12
CA SER A 13 3.99 21.47 -15.61
C SER A 13 3.52 20.02 -15.48
N TRP A 14 2.49 19.78 -14.68
CA TRP A 14 1.85 18.49 -14.40
C TRP A 14 0.57 18.24 -15.20
N LEU A 15 0.20 19.13 -16.13
CA LEU A 15 -0.91 18.93 -17.06
C LEU A 15 -0.40 19.06 -18.50
N ASN A 16 -0.63 18.03 -19.30
CA ASN A 16 -0.24 17.98 -20.72
C ASN A 16 -1.44 17.57 -21.60
N GLU A 17 -1.22 17.43 -22.90
CA GLU A 17 -2.26 17.05 -23.87
C GLU A 17 -2.86 15.66 -23.58
N ASP A 18 -2.10 14.78 -22.93
CA ASP A 18 -2.52 13.44 -22.51
C ASP A 18 -3.20 13.44 -21.12
N GLY A 19 -3.29 14.61 -20.46
CA GLY A 19 -3.94 14.81 -19.18
C GLY A 19 -2.95 15.02 -18.02
N LEU A 20 -3.26 14.40 -16.88
CA LEU A 20 -2.53 14.60 -15.62
C LEU A 20 -1.23 13.78 -15.61
N ASP A 21 -0.08 14.47 -15.53
CA ASP A 21 1.23 13.83 -15.35
C ASP A 21 1.55 13.66 -13.86
N LEU A 22 1.22 12.47 -13.33
CA LEU A 22 1.46 12.10 -11.94
C LEU A 22 2.94 12.18 -11.52
N SER A 23 3.89 12.07 -12.46
CA SER A 23 5.31 12.21 -12.12
C SER A 23 5.66 13.66 -11.71
N ARG A 24 4.83 14.63 -12.09
CA ARG A 24 5.06 16.07 -11.86
C ARG A 24 4.07 16.73 -10.91
N VAL A 25 2.99 16.05 -10.52
CA VAL A 25 1.98 16.61 -9.61
C VAL A 25 2.62 17.03 -8.27
N PRO A 26 2.32 18.23 -7.76
CA PRO A 26 2.74 18.68 -6.43
C PRO A 26 2.17 17.77 -5.34
N ILE A 27 3.07 17.18 -4.56
CA ILE A 27 2.68 16.14 -3.59
C ILE A 27 2.04 16.72 -2.32
N ASP A 28 2.35 17.97 -1.93
CA ASP A 28 1.92 18.55 -0.64
C ASP A 28 0.40 18.48 -0.40
N SER A 29 -0.39 18.76 -1.45
CA SER A 29 -1.84 18.71 -1.35
C SER A 29 -2.36 17.28 -1.12
N ILE A 30 -1.67 16.28 -1.69
CA ILE A 30 -1.97 14.86 -1.53
C ILE A 30 -1.60 14.41 -0.12
N LEU A 31 -0.43 14.82 0.39
CA LEU A 31 -0.01 14.52 1.76
C LEU A 31 -1.00 15.08 2.79
N ARG A 32 -1.46 16.33 2.60
CA ARG A 32 -2.48 16.94 3.47
C ARG A 32 -3.80 16.18 3.45
N ARG A 33 -4.23 15.68 2.29
CA ARG A 33 -5.44 14.84 2.18
C ARG A 33 -5.26 13.54 2.97
N ALA A 34 -4.11 12.88 2.82
CA ALA A 34 -3.77 11.65 3.54
C ALA A 34 -3.55 11.84 5.05
N LEU A 35 -3.48 13.09 5.54
CA LEU A 35 -3.47 13.44 6.96
C LEU A 35 -4.84 13.93 7.47
N SER A 36 -5.85 14.01 6.61
CA SER A 36 -7.16 14.57 6.95
C SER A 36 -7.92 13.69 7.95
N ALA A 37 -8.64 14.33 8.87
CA ALA A 37 -9.61 13.64 9.72
C ALA A 37 -10.89 13.23 8.96
N ASN A 38 -11.16 13.87 7.81
CA ASN A 38 -12.23 13.45 6.92
C ASN A 38 -11.82 12.15 6.22
N GLU A 39 -12.65 11.12 6.35
CA GLU A 39 -12.33 9.77 5.87
C GLU A 39 -12.26 9.68 4.34
N ASP A 40 -13.15 10.37 3.61
CA ASP A 40 -13.12 10.36 2.15
C ASP A 40 -11.84 11.01 1.62
N LEU A 41 -11.44 12.16 2.20
CA LEU A 41 -10.19 12.82 1.86
C LEU A 41 -8.97 11.96 2.19
N PHE A 42 -9.01 11.25 3.32
CA PHE A 42 -7.95 10.33 3.72
C PHE A 42 -7.81 9.17 2.73
N LEU A 43 -8.92 8.51 2.38
CA LEU A 43 -8.95 7.39 1.44
C LEU A 43 -8.45 7.81 0.06
N ASP A 44 -8.90 8.97 -0.43
CA ASP A 44 -8.44 9.52 -1.71
C ASP A 44 -6.96 9.91 -1.66
N GLY A 45 -6.49 10.44 -0.53
CA GLY A 45 -5.07 10.66 -0.29
C GLY A 45 -4.25 9.37 -0.44
N CYS A 46 -4.70 8.27 0.18
CA CYS A 46 -4.03 6.97 0.08
C CYS A 46 -4.00 6.43 -1.36
N LYS A 47 -5.10 6.55 -2.11
CA LYS A 47 -5.18 6.15 -3.54
C LYS A 47 -4.22 6.97 -4.41
N LEU A 48 -4.16 8.28 -4.18
CA LEU A 48 -3.26 9.17 -4.93
C LEU A 48 -1.80 8.85 -4.60
N LEU A 49 -1.44 8.63 -3.33
CA LEU A 49 -0.09 8.20 -2.94
C LEU A 49 0.30 6.87 -3.59
N ASN A 50 -0.62 5.89 -3.62
CA ASN A 50 -0.41 4.64 -4.33
C ASN A 50 -0.13 4.87 -5.83
N SER A 51 -0.90 5.74 -6.47
CA SER A 51 -0.71 6.09 -7.89
C SER A 51 0.63 6.77 -8.14
N LEU A 52 1.07 7.66 -7.23
CA LEU A 52 2.39 8.28 -7.27
C LEU A 52 3.51 7.24 -7.14
N CYS A 53 3.40 6.29 -6.21
CA CYS A 53 4.36 5.19 -6.09
C CYS A 53 4.47 4.39 -7.39
N HIS A 54 3.33 4.10 -8.03
CA HIS A 54 3.29 3.30 -9.26
C HIS A 54 4.05 3.96 -10.42
N VAL A 55 4.07 5.30 -10.48
CA VAL A 55 4.86 6.07 -11.47
C VAL A 55 6.29 6.38 -11.00
N GLY A 56 6.76 5.76 -9.92
CA GLY A 56 8.15 5.84 -9.45
C GLY A 56 8.44 6.95 -8.44
N ARG A 57 7.43 7.65 -7.91
CA ARG A 57 7.60 8.69 -6.87
C ARG A 57 7.74 8.04 -5.49
N ILE A 58 8.96 7.61 -5.16
CA ILE A 58 9.27 6.82 -3.95
C ILE A 58 8.91 7.52 -2.63
N GLU A 59 8.92 8.84 -2.59
CA GLU A 59 8.58 9.63 -1.41
C GLU A 59 7.12 9.40 -0.96
N ALA A 60 6.23 9.07 -1.89
CA ALA A 60 4.85 8.69 -1.56
C ALA A 60 4.80 7.38 -0.77
N GLY A 61 5.70 6.44 -1.09
CA GLY A 61 5.82 5.15 -0.41
C GLY A 61 6.38 5.29 0.99
N VAL A 62 7.42 6.13 1.14
CA VAL A 62 7.97 6.50 2.45
C VAL A 62 6.91 7.16 3.32
N PHE A 63 6.09 8.04 2.75
CA PHE A 63 5.00 8.67 3.48
C PHE A 63 3.92 7.68 3.94
N LEU A 64 3.53 6.71 3.09
CA LEU A 64 2.60 5.64 3.45
C LEU A 64 3.13 4.78 4.62
N LEU A 65 4.43 4.50 4.67
CA LEU A 65 5.05 3.82 5.82
C LEU A 65 4.95 4.65 7.10
N GLY A 66 5.13 5.97 7.01
CA GLY A 66 4.89 6.89 8.12
C GLY A 66 3.44 6.88 8.60
N LEU A 67 2.48 6.91 7.67
CA LEU A 67 1.04 6.84 7.98
C LEU A 67 0.68 5.53 8.68
N LEU A 68 1.28 4.40 8.29
CA LEU A 68 1.06 3.11 8.94
C LEU A 68 1.40 3.17 10.44
N ARG A 69 2.49 3.86 10.79
CA ARG A 69 2.92 4.02 12.19
C ARG A 69 2.05 5.03 12.95
N GLN A 70 1.62 6.11 12.28
CA GLN A 70 0.79 7.14 12.90
C GLN A 70 -0.62 6.65 13.25
N ASN A 71 -1.17 5.67 12.52
CA ASN A 71 -2.55 5.21 12.65
C ASN A 71 -2.67 3.86 13.41
N SER A 72 -1.76 3.56 14.35
CA SER A 72 -1.55 2.23 14.97
C SER A 72 -2.80 1.49 15.47
N ASP A 73 -3.86 2.21 15.81
CA ASP A 73 -5.09 1.66 16.40
C ASP A 73 -6.35 1.91 15.56
N ASN A 74 -6.22 2.57 14.40
CA ASN A 74 -7.33 2.78 13.48
C ASN A 74 -7.29 1.76 12.33
N TYR A 75 -7.88 0.59 12.55
CA TYR A 75 -7.83 -0.52 11.58
C TYR A 75 -8.47 -0.23 10.22
N ALA A 76 -9.47 0.67 10.16
CA ALA A 76 -10.04 1.09 8.88
C ALA A 76 -8.99 1.83 8.04
N ARG A 77 -8.30 2.79 8.66
CA ARG A 77 -7.22 3.54 8.01
C ARG A 77 -6.01 2.67 7.70
N LEU A 78 -5.59 1.82 8.64
CA LEU A 78 -4.50 0.87 8.43
C LEU A 78 -4.80 -0.07 7.26
N THR A 79 -6.05 -0.48 7.07
CA THR A 79 -6.45 -1.30 5.92
C THR A 79 -6.25 -0.54 4.60
N ALA A 80 -6.63 0.73 4.53
CA ALA A 80 -6.41 1.55 3.33
C ALA A 80 -4.91 1.78 3.07
N ILE A 81 -4.12 2.03 4.12
CA ILE A 81 -2.66 2.22 4.01
C ILE A 81 -1.99 0.93 3.54
N ALA A 82 -2.33 -0.22 4.13
CA ALA A 82 -1.79 -1.50 3.70
C ALA A 82 -2.11 -1.79 2.23
N ALA A 83 -3.33 -1.52 1.79
CA ALA A 83 -3.68 -1.63 0.36
C ALA A 83 -2.84 -0.71 -0.53
N ALA A 84 -2.62 0.55 -0.10
CA ALA A 84 -1.82 1.51 -0.85
C ALA A 84 -0.33 1.14 -0.92
N LEU A 85 0.21 0.50 0.12
CA LEU A 85 1.58 0.01 0.17
C LEU A 85 1.89 -1.10 -0.86
N ALA A 86 0.86 -1.68 -1.50
CA ALA A 86 1.04 -2.62 -2.62
C ALA A 86 1.90 -2.03 -3.77
N ALA A 87 1.85 -0.71 -3.99
CA ALA A 87 2.63 -0.03 -5.01
C ALA A 87 4.06 0.33 -4.56
N PHE A 88 4.46 0.00 -3.33
CA PHE A 88 5.80 0.26 -2.80
C PHE A 88 6.47 -1.03 -2.27
N PRO A 89 6.78 -2.00 -3.16
CA PRO A 89 7.34 -3.30 -2.81
C PRO A 89 8.82 -3.18 -2.43
N THR A 90 9.10 -2.84 -1.18
CA THR A 90 10.46 -2.78 -0.62
C THR A 90 10.59 -3.71 0.57
N ALA A 91 11.82 -4.08 0.93
CA ALA A 91 12.10 -4.85 2.14
C ALA A 91 11.55 -4.14 3.39
N ALA A 92 11.65 -2.81 3.46
CA ALA A 92 11.09 -2.02 4.55
C ALA A 92 9.56 -2.13 4.64
N THR A 93 8.87 -2.19 3.49
CA THR A 93 7.42 -2.40 3.45
C THR A 93 7.05 -3.82 3.90
N VAL A 94 7.78 -4.84 3.44
CA VAL A 94 7.61 -6.23 3.89
C VAL A 94 7.74 -6.32 5.41
N ASP A 95 8.82 -5.78 5.97
CA ASP A 95 9.10 -5.83 7.40
C ASP A 95 8.06 -5.05 8.22
N ALA A 96 7.63 -3.89 7.72
CA ALA A 96 6.59 -3.10 8.38
C ALA A 96 5.25 -3.85 8.44
N LEU A 97 4.85 -4.51 7.36
CA LEU A 97 3.62 -5.31 7.28
C LEU A 97 3.73 -6.60 8.11
N ALA A 98 4.89 -7.25 8.10
CA ALA A 98 5.17 -8.41 8.93
C ALA A 98 5.07 -8.07 10.43
N ALA A 99 5.64 -6.94 10.84
CA ALA A 99 5.55 -6.47 12.21
C ALA A 99 4.09 -6.23 12.64
N GLU A 100 3.23 -5.77 11.74
CA GLU A 100 1.81 -5.59 12.00
C GLU A 100 1.07 -6.92 12.20
N LEU A 101 1.36 -7.94 11.40
CA LEU A 101 0.82 -9.30 11.59
C LEU A 101 1.19 -9.90 12.94
N LEU A 102 2.38 -9.59 13.45
CA LEU A 102 2.86 -10.05 14.74
C LEU A 102 2.31 -9.23 15.91
N ARG A 103 2.06 -7.94 15.70
CA ARG A 103 1.54 -7.01 16.72
C ARG A 103 0.05 -7.19 16.95
N VAL A 104 -0.73 -7.32 15.88
CA VAL A 104 -2.18 -7.23 15.94
C VAL A 104 -2.80 -8.60 16.20
N LYS A 105 -3.47 -8.73 17.35
CA LYS A 105 -4.20 -9.96 17.70
C LYS A 105 -5.41 -10.15 16.78
N GLY A 106 -5.61 -11.38 16.32
CA GLY A 106 -6.77 -11.75 15.50
C GLY A 106 -8.08 -11.66 16.28
N SER A 107 -9.04 -10.92 15.74
CA SER A 107 -10.41 -10.80 16.25
C SER A 107 -11.35 -10.50 15.07
N ASN A 108 -12.67 -10.47 15.31
CA ASN A 108 -13.62 -10.06 14.27
C ASN A 108 -13.35 -8.64 13.75
N ALA A 109 -12.91 -7.72 14.62
CA ALA A 109 -12.63 -6.33 14.26
C ALA A 109 -11.32 -6.15 13.47
N THR A 110 -10.33 -7.02 13.70
CA THR A 110 -9.00 -6.92 13.07
C THR A 110 -8.81 -7.83 11.87
N ARG A 111 -9.71 -8.80 11.65
CA ARG A 111 -9.62 -9.79 10.56
C ARG A 111 -9.49 -9.13 9.18
N GLY A 112 -10.26 -8.06 8.90
CA GLY A 112 -10.22 -7.37 7.61
C GLY A 112 -8.84 -6.75 7.34
N TYR A 113 -8.25 -6.11 8.34
CA TYR A 113 -6.92 -5.53 8.26
C TYR A 113 -5.84 -6.61 8.07
N LEU A 114 -5.84 -7.67 8.88
CA LEU A 114 -4.89 -8.77 8.77
C LEU A 114 -4.96 -9.45 7.40
N ARG A 115 -6.17 -9.69 6.87
CA ARG A 115 -6.36 -10.21 5.52
C ARG A 115 -5.75 -9.29 4.48
N ARG A 116 -6.00 -7.98 4.59
CA ARG A 116 -5.44 -6.99 3.66
C ARG A 116 -3.91 -6.99 3.67
N ILE A 117 -3.27 -7.15 4.83
CA ILE A 117 -1.82 -7.25 4.91
C ILE A 117 -1.32 -8.45 4.09
N ILE A 118 -1.93 -9.62 4.27
CA ILE A 118 -1.55 -10.84 3.54
C ILE A 118 -1.77 -10.67 2.04
N ASP A 119 -2.93 -10.14 1.62
CA ASP A 119 -3.22 -9.85 0.22
C ASP A 119 -2.20 -8.86 -0.40
N THR A 120 -1.63 -7.98 0.42
CA THR A 120 -0.61 -7.01 -0.01
C THR A 120 0.74 -7.70 -0.18
N LEU A 121 1.14 -8.52 0.80
CA LEU A 121 2.38 -9.29 0.74
C LEU A 121 2.39 -10.28 -0.44
N GLU A 122 1.26 -10.88 -0.77
CA GLU A 122 1.09 -11.78 -1.91
C GLU A 122 1.38 -11.10 -3.26
N ARG A 123 1.18 -9.79 -3.37
CA ARG A 123 1.43 -9.03 -4.61
C ARG A 123 2.88 -8.63 -4.79
N PHE A 124 3.72 -8.85 -3.77
CA PHE A 124 5.11 -8.44 -3.83
C PHE A 124 5.95 -9.46 -4.60
N PRO A 125 7.01 -9.00 -5.29
CA PRO A 125 7.96 -9.90 -5.92
C PRO A 125 8.55 -10.92 -4.93
N ASP A 126 8.68 -12.17 -5.36
CA ASP A 126 9.16 -13.27 -4.51
C ASP A 126 10.53 -12.98 -3.90
N ASN A 127 11.43 -12.35 -4.67
CA ASN A 127 12.79 -12.03 -4.24
C ASN A 127 12.86 -11.07 -3.03
N ILE A 128 11.77 -10.37 -2.70
CA ILE A 128 11.71 -9.49 -1.52
C ILE A 128 10.79 -10.03 -0.41
N ALA A 129 9.75 -10.80 -0.75
CA ALA A 129 8.71 -11.16 0.20
C ALA A 129 8.79 -12.63 0.66
N HIS A 130 9.30 -13.54 -0.18
CA HIS A 130 9.19 -14.99 0.03
C HIS A 130 9.79 -15.45 1.37
N ALA A 131 11.02 -15.04 1.67
CA ALA A 131 11.69 -15.41 2.92
C ALA A 131 10.87 -14.99 4.15
N ARG A 132 10.34 -13.76 4.16
CA ARG A 132 9.53 -13.26 5.27
C ARG A 132 8.17 -13.96 5.35
N ILE A 133 7.52 -14.22 4.22
CA ILE A 133 6.24 -14.95 4.19
C ILE A 133 6.45 -16.36 4.77
N LEU A 134 7.53 -17.04 4.41
CA LEU A 134 7.85 -18.38 4.92
C LEU A 134 8.06 -18.36 6.45
N GLU A 135 8.80 -17.40 6.98
CA GLU A 135 8.98 -17.22 8.43
C GLU A 135 7.63 -17.02 9.14
N LEU A 136 6.80 -16.09 8.64
CA LEU A 136 5.49 -15.79 9.22
C LEU A 136 4.55 -17.00 9.17
N SER A 137 4.64 -17.80 8.12
CA SER A 137 3.84 -19.01 7.93
C SER A 137 4.02 -20.06 9.05
N SER A 138 5.15 -19.98 9.77
CA SER A 138 5.50 -20.87 10.88
C SER A 138 5.39 -20.21 12.27
N ASP A 139 5.11 -18.91 12.35
CA ASP A 139 5.09 -18.17 13.61
C ASP A 139 3.78 -18.36 14.40
N LEU A 140 3.85 -19.06 15.54
CA LEU A 140 2.69 -19.39 16.38
C LEU A 140 1.92 -18.18 16.93
N ARG A 141 2.48 -16.97 16.88
CA ARG A 141 1.76 -15.73 17.22
C ARG A 141 0.69 -15.39 16.19
N ILE A 142 0.83 -15.90 14.97
CA ILE A 142 -0.13 -15.71 13.88
C ILE A 142 -1.20 -16.79 13.96
N GLY A 143 -2.47 -16.36 13.85
CA GLY A 143 -3.61 -17.27 13.87
C GLY A 143 -3.53 -18.34 12.78
N ALA A 144 -3.94 -19.57 13.12
CA ALA A 144 -3.76 -20.75 12.26
C ALA A 144 -4.24 -20.57 10.81
N ARG A 145 -5.40 -19.93 10.60
CA ARG A 145 -5.93 -19.66 9.25
C ARG A 145 -5.01 -18.75 8.43
N PHE A 146 -4.46 -17.70 9.05
CA PHE A 146 -3.54 -16.80 8.37
C PHE A 146 -2.20 -17.46 8.09
N ARG A 147 -1.70 -18.31 9.00
CA ARG A 147 -0.53 -19.14 8.73
C ARG A 147 -0.73 -20.05 7.54
N GLN A 148 -1.84 -20.77 7.47
CA GLN A 148 -2.14 -21.65 6.35
C GLN A 148 -2.25 -20.86 5.02
N ARG A 149 -2.84 -19.66 5.01
CA ARG A 149 -2.81 -18.78 3.82
C ARG A 149 -1.38 -18.35 3.44
N LEU A 150 -0.54 -18.00 4.40
CA LEU A 150 0.87 -17.66 4.14
C LEU A 150 1.66 -18.87 3.62
N GLN A 151 1.38 -20.09 4.10
CA GLN A 151 1.95 -21.33 3.57
C GLN A 151 1.51 -21.53 2.11
N SER A 152 0.22 -21.34 1.81
CA SER A 152 -0.31 -21.41 0.46
C SER A 152 0.44 -20.50 -0.51
N ILE A 153 0.72 -19.25 -0.08
CA ILE A 153 1.50 -18.29 -0.85
C ILE A 153 2.96 -18.77 -1.01
N ALA A 154 3.61 -19.17 0.09
CA ALA A 154 5.02 -19.58 0.08
C ALA A 154 5.30 -20.84 -0.76
N PHE A 155 4.34 -21.75 -0.85
CA PHE A 155 4.46 -23.04 -1.55
C PHE A 155 3.71 -23.08 -2.90
N GLY A 156 3.02 -22.00 -3.28
CA GLY A 156 2.26 -21.92 -4.53
C GLY A 156 1.05 -22.85 -4.59
N THR A 157 0.48 -23.24 -3.44
CA THR A 157 -0.69 -24.11 -3.37
C THR A 157 -1.96 -23.27 -3.26
N PHE A 158 -2.79 -23.26 -4.31
CA PHE A 158 -4.08 -22.56 -4.31
C PHE A 158 -5.14 -23.42 -3.62
N ASP A 159 -5.45 -23.12 -2.37
CA ASP A 159 -6.74 -23.48 -1.77
C ASP A 159 -7.69 -22.31 -2.01
N ASP A 160 -8.91 -22.58 -2.52
CA ASP A 160 -10.00 -21.60 -2.55
C ASP A 160 -10.51 -21.39 -1.11
N TRP A 161 -10.41 -20.15 -0.62
CA TRP A 161 -10.69 -19.74 0.78
C TRP A 161 -11.97 -18.92 0.95
#